data_AF-A0A3A3F4R5-F1
#
_entry.id   AF-A0A3A3F4R5-F1
#
_cell.length_a   1.000
_cell.length_b   1.000
_cell.length_c   1.000
_cell.angle_alpha   90.00
_cell.angle_beta   90.00
_cell.angle_gamma   90.00
#
_symmetry.space_group_name_H-M   'P 1'
#
loop_
_entity.id
_entity.type
_entity.pdbx_description
1 polymer ?
#
loop_
_entity_poly.entity_id
_entity_poly.type
_entity_poly.pdbx_seq_one_letter_code
_entity_poly.pdbx_strand_id
1 'polypeptide(L)'
;MFLSPDKDKQAVGSVINCGATTNFETLISISRVAQPIEKTILLSLDGHPSNTSYKVTWTSNNDIELTDFEFAKLLSFHSRNTVGDIAKSHIHPKN
;
A
#
# COMPACT_ATOMS: atom_id res chain seq x y z
N MET A 1 -5.41 0.91 8.40
CA MET A 1 -6.22 0.01 7.54
C MET A 1 -7.28 0.85 6.87
N PHE A 2 -7.50 0.64 5.56
CA PHE A 2 -8.41 1.43 4.73
C PHE A 2 -9.32 0.47 3.96
N LEU A 3 -10.61 0.49 4.23
CA LEU A 3 -11.58 -0.42 3.61
C LEU A 3 -12.13 0.17 2.31
N SER A 4 -12.38 -0.68 1.32
CA SER A 4 -13.18 -0.31 0.14
C SER A 4 -14.62 0.05 0.56
N PRO A 5 -15.37 0.81 -0.26
CA PRO A 5 -16.73 1.22 0.08
C PRO A 5 -17.68 0.05 0.35
N ASP A 6 -17.55 -1.05 -0.40
CA ASP A 6 -18.28 -2.30 -0.20
C ASP A 6 -17.73 -3.20 0.91
N LYS A 7 -16.58 -2.83 1.50
CA LYS A 7 -15.88 -3.58 2.56
C LYS A 7 -15.38 -4.97 2.16
N ASP A 8 -15.33 -5.29 0.87
CA ASP A 8 -14.77 -6.56 0.37
C ASP A 8 -13.23 -6.55 0.37
N LYS A 9 -12.62 -5.36 0.27
CA LYS A 9 -11.17 -5.19 0.15
C LYS A 9 -10.63 -4.27 1.23
N GLN A 10 -9.37 -4.48 1.56
CA GLN A 10 -8.65 -3.64 2.50
C GLN A 10 -7.27 -3.31 1.98
N ALA A 11 -6.83 -2.08 2.25
CA ALA A 11 -5.45 -1.68 2.13
C ALA A 11 -4.83 -1.50 3.53
N VAL A 12 -3.60 -1.97 3.69
CA VAL A 12 -2.89 -1.98 4.96
C VAL A 12 -1.46 -1.51 4.75
N GLY A 13 -1.06 -0.50 5.53
CA GLY A 13 0.34 -0.13 5.73
C GLY A 13 0.92 -0.97 6.87
N SER A 14 2.00 -1.70 6.61
CA SER A 14 2.68 -2.57 7.58
C SER A 14 4.18 -2.29 7.60
N VAL A 15 4.82 -2.53 8.74
CA VAL A 15 6.28 -2.53 8.83
C VAL A 15 6.83 -3.85 8.29
N ILE A 16 7.81 -3.80 7.40
CA ILE A 16 8.68 -4.92 7.07
C ILE A 16 10.04 -4.68 7.72
N ASN A 17 10.27 -5.36 8.83
CA ASN A 17 11.56 -5.79 9.40
C ASN A 17 11.33 -6.16 10.86
N CYS A 18 11.14 -7.46 11.13
CA CYS A 18 10.78 -7.98 12.45
C CYS A 18 11.95 -8.07 13.46
N GLY A 19 13.08 -7.38 13.24
CA GLY A 19 14.26 -7.57 14.10
C GLY A 19 15.37 -6.52 14.05
N ALA A 20 15.29 -5.52 13.18
CA ALA A 20 16.28 -4.45 13.13
C ALA A 20 15.74 -3.19 13.81
N THR A 21 16.51 -2.60 14.74
CA THR A 21 16.18 -1.31 15.38
C THR A 21 16.45 -0.11 14.46
N THR A 22 17.04 -0.37 13.30
CA THR A 22 17.41 0.60 12.25
C THR A 22 17.08 -0.04 10.90
N ASN A 23 16.62 0.73 9.90
CA ASN A 23 16.16 0.26 8.58
C ASN A 23 14.73 -0.33 8.56
N PHE A 24 13.74 0.47 8.96
CA PHE A 24 12.34 0.11 8.79
C PHE A 24 11.88 0.35 7.35
N GLU A 25 11.05 -0.56 6.83
CA GLU A 25 10.35 -0.37 5.56
C GLU A 25 8.84 -0.33 5.80
N THR A 26 8.16 0.61 5.18
CA THR A 26 6.70 0.70 5.15
C THR A 26 6.19 0.06 3.88
N LEU A 27 5.47 -1.04 4.00
CA LEU A 27 4.80 -1.72 2.89
C LEU A 27 3.33 -1.35 2.85
N ILE A 28 2.84 -0.87 1.71
CA ILE A 28 1.40 -0.73 1.49
C ILE A 28 0.93 -1.85 0.57
N SER A 29 -0.04 -2.62 1.07
CA SER A 29 -0.60 -3.78 0.37
C SER A 29 -2.13 -3.80 0.39
N ILE A 30 -2.73 -4.52 -0.55
CA ILE A 30 -4.17 -4.76 -0.65
C ILE A 30 -4.45 -6.25 -0.51
N SER A 31 -5.51 -6.61 0.18
CA SER A 31 -6.07 -7.97 0.17
C SER A 31 -7.59 -7.94 0.18
N ARG A 32 -8.21 -9.07 -0.15
CA ARG A 32 -9.64 -9.30 0.13
C ARG A 32 -9.81 -9.52 1.63
N VAL A 33 -10.86 -8.97 2.22
CA VAL A 33 -11.14 -9.11 3.67
C VAL A 33 -11.36 -10.57 4.07
N ALA A 34 -12.03 -11.34 3.22
CA ALA A 34 -12.25 -12.78 3.45
C ALA A 34 -10.98 -13.64 3.27
N GLN A 35 -9.96 -13.14 2.57
CA GLN A 35 -8.73 -13.86 2.22
C GLN A 35 -7.50 -12.97 2.43
N PRO A 36 -7.20 -12.55 3.68
CA PRO A 36 -6.20 -11.53 3.95
C PRO A 36 -4.75 -11.98 3.67
N ILE A 37 -4.53 -13.30 3.53
CA ILE A 37 -3.23 -13.91 3.21
C ILE A 37 -2.82 -13.61 1.77
N GLU A 38 -3.80 -13.54 0.85
CA GLU A 38 -3.56 -13.19 -0.55
C GLU A 38 -3.51 -11.67 -0.68
N LYS A 39 -2.29 -11.14 -0.74
CA LYS A 39 -2.04 -9.70 -0.81
C LYS A 39 -1.28 -9.31 -2.07
N THR A 40 -1.69 -8.19 -2.66
CA THR A 40 -0.93 -7.47 -3.68
C THR A 40 -0.19 -6.33 -3.00
N ILE A 41 1.13 -6.26 -3.19
CA ILE A 41 1.93 -5.12 -2.74
C ILE A 41 1.74 -3.99 -3.76
N LEU A 42 1.44 -2.78 -3.29
CA LEU A 42 1.31 -1.62 -4.18
C LEU A 42 2.60 -0.84 -4.25
N LEU A 43 3.21 -0.55 -3.10
CA LEU A 43 4.49 0.14 -3.01
C LEU A 43 5.14 -0.11 -1.66
N SER A 44 6.44 0.16 -1.60
CA SER A 44 7.18 0.22 -0.35
C SER A 44 8.01 1.50 -0.22
N LEU A 45 8.09 2.00 1.00
CA LEU A 45 8.76 3.23 1.36
C LEU A 45 9.83 2.96 2.43
N ASP A 46 10.94 3.70 2.34
CA ASP A 46 11.94 3.78 3.39
C ASP A 46 11.38 4.54 4.60
N GLY A 47 11.47 3.93 5.78
CA GLY A 47 10.98 4.45 7.04
C GLY A 47 9.87 3.63 7.68
N HIS A 48 9.57 3.98 8.93
CA HIS A 48 8.50 3.37 9.72
C HIS A 48 7.15 4.02 9.35
N PRO A 49 6.01 3.31 9.37
CA PRO A 49 4.72 3.89 9.00
C PRO A 49 4.28 5.07 9.86
N SER A 50 4.84 5.21 11.08
CA SER A 50 4.57 6.34 11.98
C SER A 50 5.38 7.60 11.65
N ASN A 51 6.47 7.50 10.87
CA ASN A 51 7.32 8.63 10.48
C ASN A 51 7.36 8.84 8.96
N THR A 52 6.62 8.02 8.21
CA THR A 52 6.51 8.09 6.76
C THR A 52 5.16 8.66 6.39
N SER A 53 5.14 9.76 5.64
CA SER A 53 3.88 10.31 5.13
C SER A 53 3.42 9.52 3.91
N TYR A 54 2.15 9.12 3.90
CA TYR A 54 1.45 8.59 2.75
C TYR A 54 -0.04 8.69 3.00
N LYS A 55 -0.84 8.68 1.94
CA LYS A 55 -2.29 8.67 1.99
C LYS A 55 -2.81 7.53 1.13
N VAL A 56 -3.80 6.82 1.64
CA VAL A 56 -4.49 5.73 0.93
C VAL A 56 -5.97 6.07 0.89
N THR A 57 -6.57 6.09 -0.30
CA THR A 57 -7.98 6.41 -0.49
C THR A 57 -8.59 5.46 -1.52
N TRP A 58 -9.73 4.86 -1.19
CA TRP A 58 -10.52 4.14 -2.17
C TRP A 58 -11.42 5.12 -2.92
N THR A 59 -11.30 5.16 -4.25
CA THR A 59 -12.13 6.02 -5.10
C THR A 59 -13.35 5.26 -5.64
N SER A 60 -13.30 3.92 -5.65
CA SER A 60 -14.42 3.02 -5.94
C SER A 60 -14.24 1.68 -5.21
N ASN A 61 -15.14 0.72 -5.45
CA ASN A 61 -14.98 -0.67 -4.96
C ASN A 61 -13.75 -1.39 -5.53
N ASN A 62 -13.23 -0.93 -6.67
CA ASN A 62 -12.13 -1.56 -7.41
C ASN A 62 -10.99 -0.58 -7.76
N ASP A 63 -11.06 0.67 -7.34
CA ASP A 63 -10.06 1.70 -7.62
C ASP A 63 -9.52 2.29 -6.31
N ILE A 64 -8.20 2.40 -6.24
CA ILE A 64 -7.48 2.91 -5.07
C ILE A 64 -6.39 3.89 -5.49
N GLU A 65 -6.21 4.91 -4.67
CA GLU A 65 -5.23 5.97 -4.87
C GLU A 65 -4.25 6.01 -3.68
N LEU A 66 -2.96 6.09 -4.02
CA LEU A 66 -1.85 6.26 -3.08
C LEU A 66 -1.11 7.55 -3.40
N THR A 67 -1.19 8.49 -2.47
CA THR A 67 -0.70 9.85 -2.63
C THR A 67 0.11 10.31 -1.42
N ASP A 68 0.60 11.54 -1.47
CA ASP A 68 1.22 12.24 -0.34
C ASP A 68 2.47 11.56 0.26
N PHE A 69 3.13 10.69 -0.50
CA PHE A 69 4.42 10.11 -0.13
C PHE A 69 5.59 10.84 -0.78
N GLU A 70 6.73 10.87 -0.09
CA GLU A 70 7.97 11.44 -0.63
C GLU A 70 8.59 10.49 -1.65
N PHE A 71 8.77 10.91 -2.90
CA PHE A 71 9.37 10.05 -3.93
C PHE A 71 10.78 9.58 -3.56
N ALA A 72 11.56 10.42 -2.85
CA ALA A 72 12.89 10.06 -2.37
C ALA A 72 12.91 8.86 -1.40
N LYS A 73 11.77 8.56 -0.77
CA LYS A 73 11.60 7.39 0.10
C LYS A 73 11.07 6.17 -0.66
N LEU A 74 10.75 6.27 -1.95
CA LEU A 74 10.20 5.15 -2.71
C LEU A 74 11.28 4.09 -2.96
N LEU A 75 11.09 2.91 -2.36
CA LEU A 75 11.98 1.76 -2.56
C LEU A 75 11.50 0.87 -3.71
N SER A 76 10.19 0.64 -3.78
CA SER A 76 9.58 -0.15 -4.84
C SER A 76 8.13 0.25 -5.08
N PHE A 77 7.62 0.02 -6.29
CA PHE A 77 6.20 0.09 -6.59
C PHE A 77 5.82 -1.00 -7.59
N HIS A 78 4.59 -1.48 -7.49
CA HIS A 78 4.05 -2.50 -8.36
C HIS A 78 3.12 -1.87 -9.40
N SER A 79 3.45 -2.03 -10.68
CA SER A 79 2.74 -1.36 -11.77
C SER A 79 1.64 -2.20 -12.43
N ARG A 80 1.62 -3.53 -12.25
CA ARG A 80 0.59 -4.47 -12.74
C ARG A 80 0.89 -5.93 -12.35
N ASN A 81 -0.11 -6.72 -11.94
CA ASN A 81 -0.02 -8.18 -11.86
C ASN A 81 -0.36 -8.86 -13.19
N THR A 82 0.39 -9.91 -13.56
CA THR A 82 0.11 -10.77 -14.72
C THR A 82 -1.14 -11.65 -14.55
N VAL A 83 -1.62 -11.82 -13.32
CA VAL A 83 -2.79 -12.63 -12.93
C VAL A 83 -4.04 -11.79 -12.58
N GLY A 84 -3.99 -10.48 -12.82
CA GLY A 84 -5.06 -9.53 -12.49
C GLY A 84 -4.84 -8.86 -11.14
N ASP A 85 -5.09 -7.55 -11.08
CA ASP A 85 -4.97 -6.76 -9.86
C ASP A 85 -6.23 -6.90 -8.99
N ILE A 86 -6.06 -6.98 -7.66
CA ILE A 86 -7.18 -6.99 -6.69
C ILE A 86 -8.00 -5.68 -6.81
N ALA A 87 -7.31 -4.58 -7.11
CA ALA A 87 -7.88 -3.28 -7.41
C ALA A 87 -6.92 -2.54 -8.35
N LYS A 88 -7.47 -1.69 -9.22
CA LYS A 88 -6.67 -0.78 -10.04
C LYS A 88 -6.06 0.30 -9.14
N SER A 89 -4.75 0.49 -9.25
CA SER A 89 -3.99 1.44 -8.43
C SER A 89 -3.59 2.69 -9.21
N HIS A 90 -3.70 3.83 -8.54
CA HIS A 90 -3.22 5.13 -8.96
C HIS A 90 -2.19 5.60 -7.93
N ILE A 91 -0.92 5.71 -8.31
CA ILE A 91 0.19 5.98 -7.38
C ILE A 91 0.92 7.25 -7.84
N HIS A 92 0.88 8.29 -6.99
CA HIS A 92 1.44 9.59 -7.30
C HIS A 92 2.18 10.16 -6.08
N PRO A 93 3.49 10.47 -6.15
CA PRO A 93 4.20 11.08 -5.03
C PRO A 93 3.75 12.53 -4.78
N LYS A 94 4.21 13.14 -3.68
CA LYS A 94 4.18 14.59 -3.48
C LYS A 94 4.96 15.28 -4.60
N ASN A 95 4.44 16.40 -5.09
CA ASN A 95 5.16 17.34 -5.95
C ASN A 95 6.38 17.93 -5.24
#